data_AF-A0A6B3W6B4-F1
#
_entry.id   AF-A0A6B3W6B4-F1
#
_cell.length_a   1.000
_cell.length_b   1.000
_cell.length_c   1.000
_cell.angle_alpha   90.00
_cell.angle_beta   90.00
_cell.angle_gamma   90.00
#
_symmetry.space_group_name_H-M   'P 1'
#
loop_
_entity.id
_entity.type
_entity.pdbx_description
1 polymer ?
#
loop_
_entity_poly.entity_id
_entity_poly.type
_entity_poly.pdbx_seq_one_letter_code
_entity_poly.pdbx_strand_id
1 'polypeptide(L)'
;MMSWREGLLYVMSAVTGIIGLLLIGTYAWSVWSVVGEPDQSIIFWYSAFLLFGLFLVAVAIVFVVLARIMRRENRANSEQKQ
;
A
#
# COMPACT_ATOMS: atom_id res chain seq x y z
N MET A 1 15.21 15.75 -13.46
CA MET A 1 15.67 14.36 -13.20
C MET A 1 15.06 13.90 -11.90
N MET A 2 14.61 12.66 -11.83
CA MET A 2 14.01 12.08 -10.62
C MET A 2 15.10 11.77 -9.61
N SER A 3 14.95 12.19 -8.35
CA SER A 3 15.97 11.91 -7.33
C SER A 3 15.93 10.42 -6.95
N TRP A 4 17.09 9.82 -6.61
CA TRP A 4 17.15 8.41 -6.20
C TRP A 4 16.23 8.11 -5.00
N ARG A 5 16.16 9.04 -4.03
CA ARG A 5 15.29 8.93 -2.85
C ARG A 5 13.81 8.90 -3.21
N GLU A 6 13.41 9.73 -4.17
CA GLU A 6 12.04 9.77 -4.69
C GLU A 6 11.71 8.47 -5.44
N GLY A 7 12.62 7.99 -6.29
CA GLY A 7 12.49 6.69 -6.96
C GLY A 7 12.31 5.55 -5.97
N LEU A 8 13.12 5.52 -4.92
CA LEU A 8 13.02 4.52 -3.85
C LEU A 8 11.65 4.55 -3.17
N LEU A 9 11.11 5.72 -2.84
CA LEU A 9 9.78 5.84 -2.23
C LEU A 9 8.68 5.29 -3.13
N TYR A 10 8.74 5.50 -4.44
CA TYR A 10 7.78 4.92 -5.38
C TYR A 10 7.91 3.40 -5.48
N VAL A 11 9.13 2.86 -5.49
CA VAL A 11 9.36 1.40 -5.48
C VAL A 11 8.81 0.78 -4.20
N MET A 12 9.13 1.38 -3.03
CA MET A 12 8.58 0.93 -1.74
C MET A 12 7.06 1.00 -1.73
N SER A 13 6.48 2.09 -2.22
CA SER A 13 5.03 2.21 -2.37
C SER A 13 4.43 1.10 -3.21
N ALA A 14 5.01 0.81 -4.38
CA ALA A 14 4.51 -0.24 -5.28
C ALA A 14 4.58 -1.61 -4.62
N VAL A 15 5.74 -1.98 -4.05
CA VAL A 15 5.94 -3.28 -3.39
C VAL A 15 4.98 -3.43 -2.20
N THR A 16 4.95 -2.45 -1.31
CA THR A 16 4.08 -2.48 -0.13
C THR A 16 2.59 -2.51 -0.53
N GLY A 17 2.20 -1.74 -1.55
CA GLY A 17 0.82 -1.70 -2.05
C GLY A 17 0.39 -3.01 -2.69
N ILE A 18 1.25 -3.63 -3.51
CA ILE A 18 0.99 -4.95 -4.11
C ILE A 18 0.82 -6.00 -3.02
N ILE A 19 1.73 -6.06 -2.04
CA ILE A 19 1.62 -7.01 -0.92
C ILE A 19 0.32 -6.75 -0.14
N GLY A 20 -0.01 -5.51 0.15
CA GLY A 20 -1.25 -5.15 0.84
C GLY A 20 -2.50 -5.62 0.11
N LEU A 21 -2.57 -5.39 -1.20
CA LEU A 21 -3.68 -5.83 -2.05
C LEU A 21 -3.78 -7.36 -2.14
N LEU A 22 -2.65 -8.07 -2.19
CA LEU A 22 -2.64 -9.53 -2.17
C LEU A 22 -3.23 -10.08 -0.86
N LEU A 23 -2.90 -9.49 0.29
CA LEU A 23 -3.44 -9.92 1.59
C LEU A 23 -4.95 -9.67 1.69
N ILE A 24 -5.41 -8.51 1.20
CA ILE A 24 -6.84 -8.21 1.10
C ILE A 24 -7.53 -9.21 0.17
N GLY A 25 -6.90 -9.55 -0.96
CA GLY A 25 -7.39 -10.57 -1.89
C GLY A 25 -7.50 -11.95 -1.25
N THR A 26 -6.50 -12.37 -0.46
CA THR A 26 -6.53 -13.62 0.30
C THR A 26 -7.70 -13.67 1.28
N TYR A 27 -7.97 -12.58 1.99
CA TYR A 27 -9.15 -12.49 2.87
C TYR A 27 -10.46 -12.54 2.07
N ALA A 28 -10.56 -11.76 0.99
CA ALA A 28 -11.76 -11.74 0.16
C ALA A 28 -12.06 -13.13 -0.43
N TRP A 29 -11.03 -13.85 -0.86
CA TRP A 29 -11.15 -15.22 -1.34
C TRP A 29 -11.58 -16.19 -0.24
N SER A 30 -10.99 -16.10 0.96
CA SER A 30 -11.37 -16.98 2.07
C SER A 30 -12.83 -16.77 2.48
N VAL A 31 -13.29 -15.52 2.55
CA VAL A 31 -14.70 -15.18 2.79
C VAL A 31 -15.59 -15.78 1.71
N TRP A 32 -15.24 -15.57 0.44
CA TRP A 32 -16.01 -16.09 -0.69
C TRP A 32 -16.12 -17.62 -0.67
N SER A 33 -15.05 -18.31 -0.27
CA SER A 33 -14.98 -19.78 -0.28
C SER A 33 -15.88 -20.48 0.74
N VAL A 34 -16.38 -19.75 1.74
CA VAL A 34 -17.26 -20.30 2.81
C VAL A 34 -18.66 -19.69 2.81
N VAL A 35 -19.02 -18.95 1.76
CA VAL A 35 -20.37 -18.40 1.63
C VAL A 35 -21.38 -19.54 1.54
N GLY A 36 -22.32 -19.59 2.49
CA GLY A 36 -23.36 -20.63 2.56
C GLY A 36 -22.98 -21.84 3.40
N GLU A 37 -21.73 -21.92 3.90
CA GLU A 37 -21.33 -22.94 4.85
C GLU A 37 -21.83 -22.59 6.26
N PRO A 38 -22.21 -23.61 7.08
CA PRO A 38 -22.66 -23.40 8.45
C PRO A 38 -21.52 -22.97 9.38
N ASP A 39 -20.27 -23.33 9.07
CA ASP A 39 -19.08 -22.83 9.77
C ASP A 39 -18.40 -21.73 8.93
N GLN A 40 -18.36 -20.52 9.48
CA GLN A 40 -17.73 -19.35 8.88
C GLN A 40 -16.59 -18.80 9.75
N SER A 41 -16.10 -19.59 10.71
CA SER A 41 -15.03 -19.19 11.63
C SER A 41 -13.74 -18.79 10.92
N ILE A 42 -13.48 -19.32 9.71
CA ILE A 42 -12.33 -18.95 8.88
C ILE A 42 -12.28 -17.45 8.57
N ILE A 43 -13.43 -16.77 8.49
CA ILE A 43 -13.52 -15.32 8.26
C ILE A 43 -12.84 -14.58 9.42
N PHE A 44 -13.05 -15.03 10.65
CA PHE A 44 -12.42 -14.43 11.82
C PHE A 44 -10.91 -14.67 11.81
N TRP A 45 -10.47 -15.90 11.54
CA TRP A 45 -9.03 -16.24 11.52
C TRP A 45 -8.26 -15.48 10.44
N TYR A 46 -8.89 -15.25 9.28
CA TYR A 46 -8.26 -14.54 8.18
C TYR A 46 -8.37 -13.01 8.31
N SER A 47 -9.11 -12.48 9.29
CA SER A 47 -9.29 -11.04 9.48
C SER A 47 -7.96 -10.30 9.72
N ALA A 48 -6.96 -10.97 10.28
CA ALA A 48 -5.61 -10.44 10.42
C ALA A 48 -4.98 -10.07 9.06
N PHE A 49 -5.21 -10.88 8.00
CA PHE A 49 -4.72 -10.59 6.66
C PHE A 49 -5.39 -9.35 6.07
N LEU A 50 -6.70 -9.17 6.29
CA LEU A 50 -7.41 -7.96 5.89
C LEU A 50 -6.81 -6.73 6.57
N LEU A 51 -6.71 -6.75 7.91
CA LEU A 51 -6.21 -5.62 8.69
C LEU A 51 -4.78 -5.26 8.32
N PHE A 52 -3.91 -6.25 8.20
CA PHE A 52 -2.52 -6.03 7.80
C PHE A 52 -2.43 -5.56 6.35
N GLY A 53 -3.24 -6.10 5.45
CA GLY A 53 -3.33 -5.67 4.06
C GLY A 53 -3.75 -4.20 3.91
N LEU A 54 -4.79 -3.78 4.63
CA LEU A 54 -5.25 -2.39 4.68
C LEU A 54 -4.18 -1.45 5.25
N PHE A 55 -3.49 -1.89 6.31
CA PHE A 55 -2.35 -1.15 6.87
C PHE A 55 -1.25 -0.94 5.83
N LEU A 56 -0.85 -1.98 5.08
CA LEU A 56 0.16 -1.85 4.04
C LEU A 56 -0.30 -0.94 2.90
N VAL A 57 -1.57 -1.00 2.49
CA VAL A 57 -2.11 -0.06 1.50
C VAL A 57 -2.02 1.39 2.00
N ALA A 58 -2.34 1.65 3.27
CA ALA A 58 -2.20 2.96 3.86
C ALA A 58 -0.74 3.44 3.87
N VAL A 59 0.21 2.57 4.25
CA VAL A 59 1.65 2.87 4.20
C VAL A 59 2.12 3.16 2.78
N ALA A 60 1.64 2.40 1.78
CA ALA A 60 1.95 2.64 0.38
C ALA A 60 1.49 4.03 -0.08
N ILE A 61 0.29 4.46 0.33
CA ILE A 61 -0.22 5.82 0.06
C ILE A 61 0.68 6.87 0.69
N VAL A 62 1.11 6.68 1.95
CA VAL A 62 2.04 7.59 2.63
C VAL A 62 3.33 7.74 1.84
N PHE A 63 3.91 6.65 1.34
CA PHE A 63 5.12 6.72 0.50
C PHE A 63 4.90 7.52 -0.80
N VAL A 64 3.74 7.39 -1.46
CA VAL A 64 3.40 8.22 -2.64
C VAL A 64 3.32 9.69 -2.26
N VAL A 65 2.67 10.01 -1.14
CA VAL A 65 2.51 11.39 -0.67
C VAL A 65 3.87 12.01 -0.36
N LEU A 66 4.74 11.30 0.38
CA LEU A 66 6.10 11.76 0.67
C LEU A 66 6.91 11.98 -0.60
N ALA A 67 6.85 11.05 -1.57
CA ALA A 67 7.53 11.20 -2.84
C ALA A 67 7.05 12.45 -3.61
N ARG A 68 5.75 12.73 -3.57
CA ARG A 68 5.16 13.93 -4.19
C ARG A 68 5.61 15.23 -3.49
N ILE A 69 5.67 15.25 -2.16
CA ILE A 69 6.14 16.41 -1.40
C ILE A 69 7.61 16.69 -1.77
N MET A 70 8.48 15.67 -1.72
CA MET A 70 9.89 15.82 -2.09
C MET A 70 10.08 16.31 -3.53
N ARG A 71 9.28 15.81 -4.48
CA ARG A 71 9.33 16.28 -5.87
C ARG A 71 8.98 17.77 -5.98
N ARG A 72 7.99 18.23 -5.21
CA ARG A 72 7.57 19.65 -5.20
C ARG A 72 8.67 20.54 -4.61
N GLU A 73 9.25 20.14 -3.49
CA GLU A 73 10.36 20.86 -2.84
C GLU A 73 11.59 20.97 -3.75
N ASN A 74 11.96 19.87 -4.41
CA ASN A 74 13.09 19.87 -5.35
C ASN A 74 12.88 20.82 -6.53
N ARG A 75 11.64 20.97 -7.03
CA ARG A 75 11.32 21.92 -8.11
C ARG A 75 11.42 23.36 -7.63
N ALA A 76 10.81 23.69 -6.50
CA ALA A 76 10.88 25.04 -5.91
C ALA A 76 12.33 25.48 -5.65
N ASN A 77 13.16 24.58 -5.12
CA ASN A 77 14.59 24.86 -4.87
C ASN A 77 15.41 25.02 -6.16
N SER A 78 14.97 24.44 -7.28
CA SER A 78 15.65 24.58 -8.57
C SER A 78 15.34 25.94 -9.21
N GLU A 79 14.11 26.43 -9.05
CA GLU A 79 13.66 27.73 -9.55
C GLU A 79 14.31 28.90 -8.79
N GLN A 80 14.55 28.78 -7.49
CA GLN A 80 15.24 29.81 -6.70
C GLN A 80 16.75 29.94 -6.97
N LYS A 81 17.36 28.94 -7.63
CA LYS A 81 18.79 28.93 -7.93
C LYS A 81 19.12 29.45 -9.34
N GLN A 82 18.11 29.79 -10.13
CA GLN A 82 18.23 30.46 -11.43
C GLN A 82 18.05 31.96 -11.26
#